data_AF-A0A1X1FD73-F1
#
_entry.id   AF-A0A1X1FD73-F1
#
_cell.length_a   1.000
_cell.length_b   1.000
_cell.length_c   1.000
_cell.angle_alpha   90.00
_cell.angle_beta   90.00
_cell.angle_gamma   90.00
#
_symmetry.space_group_name_H-M   'P 1'
#
loop_
_entity.id
_entity.type
_entity.pdbx_description
1 polymer ?
#
loop_
_entity_poly.entity_id
_entity_poly.type
_entity_poly.pdbx_seq_one_letter_code
_entity_poly.pdbx_strand_id
1 'polypeptide(L)'
;MNIKVVGDIRIGKIQPSLTGNPIVDDVLIQHFCDQLKKQLTSLHLYVDIVADHFFDPTSQSPDIILMDKRIIDDLPDELLMNFKIIEIEHNDILRGNVTNAIAALKHFNSGGTQLGEHLSAI
;
A
#
# COMPACT_ATOMS: atom_id res chain seq x y z
N MET A 1 11.84 9.46 4.08
CA MET A 1 10.83 8.81 3.23
C MET A 1 9.74 8.30 4.14
N ASN A 2 8.48 8.51 3.80
CA ASN A 2 7.35 7.99 4.55
C ASN A 2 6.60 6.98 3.67
N ILE A 3 6.14 5.89 4.27
CA ILE A 3 5.31 4.87 3.65
C ILE A 3 3.98 4.84 4.39
N LYS A 4 2.90 5.09 3.66
CA LYS A 4 1.55 4.93 4.18
C LYS A 4 1.01 3.57 3.79
N VAL A 5 0.43 2.84 4.73
CA VAL A 5 -0.24 1.55 4.48
C VAL A 5 -1.75 1.76 4.57
N VAL A 6 -2.46 1.51 3.47
CA VAL A 6 -3.91 1.65 3.35
C VAL A 6 -4.52 0.25 3.18
N GLY A 7 -5.06 -0.28 4.28
CA GLY A 7 -5.75 -1.58 4.32
C GLY A 7 -7.27 -1.48 4.50
N ASP A 8 -7.75 -0.33 4.95
CA ASP A 8 -9.17 0.03 5.06
C ASP A 8 -9.32 1.54 4.77
N ILE A 9 -10.56 1.98 4.53
CA ILE A 9 -10.91 3.40 4.48
C ILE A 9 -12.17 3.61 5.32
N ARG A 10 -12.10 4.52 6.30
CA ARG A 10 -13.18 4.72 7.31
C ARG A 10 -14.15 5.85 6.99
N ILE A 11 -13.88 6.59 5.92
CA ILE A 11 -14.64 7.78 5.54
C ILE A 11 -14.94 7.77 4.05
N GLY A 12 -15.95 8.54 3.65
CA GLY A 12 -16.37 8.64 2.25
C GLY A 12 -17.44 7.62 1.87
N LYS A 13 -17.75 7.57 0.57
CA LYS A 13 -18.84 6.74 0.02
C LYS A 13 -18.48 5.26 -0.04
N ILE A 14 -17.21 4.95 -0.28
CA ILE A 14 -16.68 3.60 -0.34
C ILE A 14 -15.80 3.44 0.90
N GLN A 15 -16.11 2.43 1.72
CA GLN A 15 -15.44 2.15 2.98
C GLN A 15 -15.00 0.68 3.01
N PRO A 16 -14.03 0.31 2.15
CA PRO A 16 -13.47 -1.03 2.17
C PRO A 16 -12.88 -1.33 3.55
N SER A 17 -13.00 -2.59 3.96
CA SER A 17 -12.51 -3.09 5.23
C SER A 17 -11.78 -4.41 5.00
N LEU A 18 -10.91 -4.80 5.94
CA LEU A 18 -10.23 -6.09 5.85
C LEU A 18 -11.18 -7.20 6.27
N THR A 19 -11.81 -7.02 7.43
CA THR A 19 -12.71 -7.99 8.07
C THR A 19 -14.10 -7.44 8.38
N GLY A 20 -14.28 -6.12 8.30
CA GLY A 20 -15.51 -5.42 8.69
C GLY A 20 -15.58 -5.07 10.18
N ASN A 21 -14.54 -5.36 10.96
CA ASN A 21 -14.41 -4.94 12.35
C ASN A 21 -13.24 -3.95 12.49
N PRO A 22 -13.49 -2.65 12.76
CA PRO A 22 -12.43 -1.64 12.83
C PRO A 22 -11.32 -1.95 13.83
N ILE A 23 -11.64 -2.57 14.96
CA ILE A 23 -10.65 -2.93 15.99
C ILE A 23 -9.74 -4.05 15.48
N VAL A 24 -10.30 -5.03 14.77
CA VAL A 24 -9.52 -6.13 14.18
C VAL A 24 -8.68 -5.61 13.03
N ASP A 25 -9.26 -4.76 12.18
CA ASP A 25 -8.57 -4.17 11.03
C ASP A 25 -7.39 -3.29 11.48
N ASP A 26 -7.57 -2.47 12.54
CA ASP A 26 -6.46 -1.71 13.18
C ASP A 26 -5.29 -2.62 13.56
N VAL A 27 -5.58 -3.73 14.26
CA VAL A 27 -4.55 -4.67 14.72
C VAL A 27 -3.84 -5.33 13.54
N LEU A 28 -4.58 -5.72 12.49
CA LEU A 28 -4.00 -6.39 11.32
C LEU A 28 -3.10 -5.44 10.52
N ILE A 29 -3.55 -4.23 10.26
CA ILE A 29 -2.77 -3.22 9.52
C ILE A 29 -1.54 -2.84 10.33
N GLN A 30 -1.69 -2.59 11.64
CA GLN A 30 -0.56 -2.27 12.51
C GLN A 30 0.45 -3.43 12.56
N HIS A 31 -0.02 -4.68 12.66
CA HIS A 31 0.84 -5.84 12.64
C HIS A 31 1.67 -5.92 11.34
N PHE A 32 1.04 -5.68 10.19
CA PHE A 32 1.72 -5.60 8.91
C PHE A 32 2.77 -4.47 8.88
N CYS A 33 2.41 -3.26 9.33
CA CYS A 33 3.33 -2.13 9.45
C CYS A 33 4.56 -2.46 10.32
N ASP A 34 4.35 -3.12 11.45
CA ASP A 34 5.42 -3.51 12.38
C ASP A 34 6.35 -4.56 11.75
N GLN A 35 5.80 -5.57 11.06
CA GLN A 35 6.62 -6.55 10.32
C GLN A 35 7.44 -5.89 9.22
N LEU A 36 6.84 -4.94 8.49
CA LEU A 36 7.50 -4.24 7.40
C LEU A 36 8.66 -3.39 7.94
N LYS A 37 8.40 -2.63 8.99
CA LYS A 37 9.40 -1.81 9.68
C LYS A 37 10.56 -2.65 10.20
N LYS A 38 10.26 -3.80 10.81
CA LYS A 38 11.26 -4.75 11.30
C LYS A 38 12.15 -5.25 10.16
N GLN A 39 11.55 -5.67 9.03
CA GLN A 39 12.30 -6.16 7.87
C GLN A 39 13.16 -5.06 7.24
N LEU A 40 12.61 -3.86 7.01
CA LEU A 40 13.39 -2.74 6.47
C LEU A 40 14.55 -2.32 7.40
N THR A 41 14.30 -2.29 8.71
CA THR A 41 15.35 -1.98 9.70
C THR A 41 16.48 -3.00 9.64
N SER A 42 16.17 -4.29 9.44
CA SER A 42 17.19 -5.34 9.27
C SER A 42 18.07 -5.14 8.01
N LEU A 43 17.53 -4.42 7.03
CA LEU A 43 18.23 -4.01 5.80
C LEU A 43 18.91 -2.64 5.93
N HIS A 44 18.97 -2.06 7.14
CA HIS A 44 19.48 -0.71 7.42
C HIS A 44 18.72 0.42 6.69
N LEU A 45 17.44 0.19 6.39
CA LEU A 45 16.54 1.18 5.81
C LEU A 45 15.62 1.74 6.90
N TYR A 46 15.82 3.01 7.24
CA TYR A 46 15.05 3.70 8.26
C TYR A 46 13.99 4.56 7.60
N VAL A 47 12.77 4.02 7.54
CA VAL A 47 11.61 4.63 6.89
C VAL A 47 10.50 4.74 7.91
N ASP A 48 9.76 5.84 7.89
CA ASP A 48 8.54 5.93 8.70
C ASP A 48 7.43 5.14 8.01
N ILE A 49 6.71 4.32 8.77
CA ILE A 49 5.64 3.46 8.28
C ILE A 49 4.43 3.69 9.17
N VAL A 50 3.35 4.16 8.57
CA VAL A 50 2.12 4.50 9.28
C VAL A 50 0.91 3.89 8.59
N ALA A 51 -0.03 3.38 9.38
CA ALA A 51 -1.35 3.02 8.88
C ALA A 51 -2.14 4.30 8.54
N ASP A 52 -2.79 4.33 7.38
CA ASP A 52 -3.65 5.43 6.96
C ASP A 52 -5.07 4.93 6.67
N HIS A 53 -5.93 5.10 7.67
CA HIS A 53 -7.35 4.70 7.62
C HIS A 53 -8.25 5.77 6.95
N PHE A 54 -7.67 6.90 6.56
CA PHE A 54 -8.39 8.09 6.08
C PHE A 54 -7.84 8.56 4.74
N PHE A 55 -7.43 7.59 3.89
CA PHE A 55 -6.92 7.88 2.56
C PHE A 55 -7.87 8.83 1.81
N ASP A 56 -7.33 9.99 1.43
CA ASP A 56 -8.04 11.01 0.68
C ASP A 56 -7.43 11.11 -0.73
N PRO A 57 -8.10 10.56 -1.76
CA PRO A 57 -7.61 10.60 -3.13
C PRO A 57 -7.55 12.03 -3.72
N THR A 58 -8.17 13.01 -3.07
CA THR A 58 -8.16 14.41 -3.53
C THR A 58 -6.95 15.20 -3.02
N SER A 59 -6.23 14.66 -2.04
CA SER A 59 -5.09 15.30 -1.40
C SER A 59 -3.77 14.72 -1.93
N GLN A 60 -2.96 15.55 -2.59
CA GLN A 60 -1.66 15.09 -3.07
C GLN A 60 -0.75 14.65 -1.92
N SER A 61 -0.08 13.52 -2.09
CA SER A 61 0.93 13.04 -1.14
C SER A 61 2.24 12.70 -1.87
N PRO A 62 3.39 13.17 -1.35
CA PRO A 62 4.70 12.75 -1.86
C PRO A 62 5.11 11.35 -1.40
N ASP A 63 4.33 10.73 -0.50
CA ASP A 63 4.64 9.46 0.15
C ASP A 63 4.46 8.28 -0.82
N ILE A 64 5.11 7.15 -0.52
CA ILE A 64 4.79 5.88 -1.17
C ILE A 64 3.58 5.30 -0.44
N ILE A 65 2.59 4.87 -1.21
CA ILE A 65 1.37 4.27 -0.67
C ILE A 65 1.38 2.78 -0.97
N LEU A 66 1.36 2.01 0.10
CA LEU A 66 1.18 0.56 0.11
C LEU A 66 -0.31 0.29 0.28
N MET A 67 -1.03 -0.07 -0.79
CA MET A 67 -2.50 -0.14 -0.79
C MET A 67 -2.99 -1.56 -1.05
N ASP A 68 -3.97 -2.01 -0.25
CA ASP A 68 -4.69 -3.25 -0.51
C ASP A 68 -5.30 -3.22 -1.92
N LYS A 69 -5.03 -4.25 -2.72
CA LYS A 69 -5.53 -4.37 -4.09
C LYS A 69 -7.04 -4.22 -4.20
N ARG A 70 -7.81 -4.67 -3.21
CA ARG A 70 -9.28 -4.55 -3.24
C ARG A 70 -9.73 -3.09 -3.17
N ILE A 71 -8.95 -2.24 -2.50
CA ILE A 71 -9.19 -0.80 -2.42
C ILE A 71 -8.86 -0.15 -3.77
N ILE A 72 -7.78 -0.59 -4.42
CA ILE A 72 -7.43 -0.15 -5.78
C ILE A 72 -8.57 -0.49 -6.74
N ASP A 73 -9.07 -1.73 -6.70
CA ASP A 73 -10.17 -2.21 -7.55
C ASP A 73 -11.48 -1.44 -7.32
N ASP A 74 -11.71 -0.95 -6.09
CA ASP A 74 -12.92 -0.19 -5.72
C ASP A 74 -12.82 1.32 -6.07
N LEU A 75 -11.61 1.84 -6.33
CA LEU A 75 -11.38 3.27 -6.59
C LEU A 75 -11.19 3.55 -8.10
N PRO A 76 -11.75 4.65 -8.63
CA PRO A 76 -11.49 5.06 -10.02
C PRO A 76 -10.01 5.33 -10.29
N ASP A 77 -9.48 4.82 -11.41
CA ASP A 77 -8.08 4.99 -11.82
C ASP A 77 -7.60 6.45 -11.77
N GLU A 78 -8.43 7.40 -12.22
CA GLU A 78 -8.13 8.84 -12.25
C GLU A 78 -7.74 9.40 -10.87
N LEU A 79 -8.30 8.84 -9.81
CA LEU A 79 -8.00 9.22 -8.42
C LEU A 79 -6.64 8.69 -7.96
N LEU A 80 -6.16 7.60 -8.56
CA LEU A 80 -4.94 6.91 -8.18
C LEU A 80 -3.71 7.37 -8.98
N MET A 81 -3.91 7.90 -10.19
CA MET A 81 -2.84 8.28 -11.13
C MET A 81 -1.78 9.24 -10.56
N ASN A 82 -2.14 10.07 -9.58
CA ASN A 82 -1.23 11.06 -9.00
C ASN A 82 -0.42 10.53 -7.81
N PHE A 83 -0.63 9.29 -7.40
CA PHE A 83 0.00 8.69 -6.24
C PHE A 83 1.06 7.64 -6.64
N LYS A 84 2.07 7.50 -5.79
CA LYS A 84 3.06 6.42 -5.90
C LYS A 84 2.53 5.18 -5.18
N ILE A 85 1.61 4.47 -5.84
CA ILE A 85 0.96 3.30 -5.25
C ILE A 85 1.74 2.04 -5.60
N ILE A 86 1.97 1.21 -4.58
CA ILE A 86 2.40 -0.17 -4.72
C ILE A 86 1.26 -1.02 -4.17
N GLU A 87 0.74 -1.89 -5.03
CA GLU A 87 -0.31 -2.84 -4.69
C GLU A 87 0.19 -3.87 -3.66
N ILE A 88 -0.67 -4.21 -2.71
CA ILE A 88 -0.47 -5.31 -1.76
C ILE A 88 -1.65 -6.27 -1.84
N GLU A 89 -1.31 -7.55 -1.84
CA GLU A 89 -2.28 -8.63 -1.70
C GLU A 89 -3.02 -8.54 -0.35
N HIS A 90 -4.35 -8.55 -0.39
CA HIS A 90 -5.17 -8.51 0.82
C HIS A 90 -4.74 -9.54 1.90
N ASN A 91 -4.47 -10.78 1.47
CA ASN A 91 -4.05 -11.85 2.38
C ASN A 91 -2.66 -11.62 3.01
N ASP A 92 -1.80 -10.82 2.36
CA ASP A 92 -0.51 -10.45 2.92
C ASP A 92 -0.71 -9.50 4.12
N ILE A 93 -1.67 -8.57 4.04
CA ILE A 93 -2.05 -7.71 5.16
C ILE A 93 -2.62 -8.55 6.32
N LEU A 94 -3.60 -9.43 6.03
CA LEU A 94 -4.22 -10.29 7.04
C LEU A 94 -3.21 -11.17 7.79
N ARG A 95 -2.10 -11.56 7.15
CA ARG A 95 -1.09 -12.47 7.70
C ARG A 95 0.16 -11.75 8.21
N GLY A 96 0.25 -10.42 8.05
CA GLY A 96 1.49 -9.69 8.29
C GLY A 96 2.65 -10.14 7.39
N ASN A 97 2.35 -10.68 6.21
CA ASN A 97 3.36 -11.17 5.28
C ASN A 97 3.88 -10.01 4.41
N VAL A 98 5.10 -9.57 4.65
CA VAL A 98 5.65 -8.37 4.00
C VAL A 98 6.61 -8.68 2.84
N THR A 99 6.78 -9.95 2.47
CA THR A 99 7.78 -10.37 1.47
C THR A 99 7.57 -9.68 0.12
N ASN A 100 6.34 -9.65 -0.38
CA ASN A 100 6.01 -9.03 -1.67
C ASN A 100 6.16 -7.51 -1.63
N ALA A 101 5.70 -6.87 -0.56
CA ALA A 101 5.86 -5.43 -0.36
C ALA A 101 7.35 -5.01 -0.31
N ILE A 102 8.20 -5.76 0.38
CA ILE A 102 9.66 -5.52 0.41
C ILE A 102 10.28 -5.67 -0.98
N ALA A 103 9.90 -6.70 -1.74
CA ALA A 103 10.40 -6.90 -3.10
C ALA A 103 10.01 -5.71 -4.00
N ALA A 104 8.73 -5.32 -3.97
CA ALA A 104 8.22 -4.19 -4.75
C ALA A 104 8.91 -2.86 -4.38
N LEU A 105 9.10 -2.58 -3.09
CA LEU A 105 9.80 -1.38 -2.62
C LEU A 105 11.25 -1.30 -3.13
N LYS A 106 11.95 -2.44 -3.19
CA LYS A 106 13.32 -2.50 -3.76
C LYS A 106 13.34 -2.15 -5.24
N HIS A 107 12.39 -2.68 -6.01
CA HIS A 107 12.25 -2.35 -7.44
C HIS A 107 11.89 -0.88 -7.65
N PHE A 108 10.99 -0.35 -6.83
CA PHE A 108 10.56 1.04 -6.89
C PHE A 108 11.72 2.03 -6.65
N ASN A 109 12.58 1.75 -5.66
CA ASN A 109 13.73 2.60 -5.34
C ASN A 109 14.90 2.50 -6.34
N SER A 110 14.94 1.43 -7.16
CA SER A 110 16.01 1.22 -8.15
C SER A 110 15.78 1.99 -9.46
N GLY A 111 14.78 2.86 -9.52
CA GLY A 111 14.34 3.53 -10.75
C GLY A 111 13.47 2.58 -11.56
N GLY A 112 12.17 2.55 -11.25
CA GLY A 112 11.17 1.77 -11.99
C GLY A 112 11.15 2.16 -13.47
N THR A 113 11.88 1.41 -14.30
CA THR A 113 11.54 1.25 -15.71
C THR A 113 10.69 -0.01 -15.78
N GLN A 114 9.37 0.17 -15.89
CA GLN A 114 8.47 -0.65 -16.71
C GLN A 114 7.03 -0.15 -16.55
N LEU A 115 6.70 0.86 -17.35
CA LEU A 115 5.36 1.04 -17.91
C LEU A 115 5.51 0.79 -19.42
N GLY A 116 4.96 -0.32 -19.90
CA GLY A 116 4.59 -0.51 -21.29
C GLY A 116 5.58 -1.18 -22.24
N GLU A 117 5.94 -2.46 -22.01
CA GLU A 117 6.25 -3.36 -23.13
C GLU A 117 5.11 -4.39 -23.29
N HIS A 118 4.00 -3.90 -23.83
CA HIS A 118 3.02 -4.73 -24.52
C HIS A 118 2.39 -3.89 -25.63
N LEU A 119 3.14 -3.66 -26.71
CA LEU A 119 2.60 -3.55 -28.07
C LEU A 119 3.69 -4.00 -29.06
N SER A 120 3.93 -5.30 -29.12
CA SER A 120 4.47 -5.97 -30.29
C SER A 120 3.37 -6.86 -30.89
N ALA A 121 2.49 -6.24 -31.68
CA ALA A 121 1.72 -6.88 -32.74
C ALA A 121 1.02 -5.82 -33.61
N ILE A 122 1.73 -5.34 -34.63
CA ILE A 122 1.39 -5.21 -36.07
C ILE A 122 2.32 -4.16 -36.69
#